data_AF-A0A9P3CKY8-F1
#
_entry.id   AF-A0A9P3CKY8-F1
#
_cell.length_a   1.000
_cell.length_b   1.000
_cell.length_c   1.000
_cell.angle_alpha   90.00
_cell.angle_beta   90.00
_cell.angle_gamma   90.00
#
_symmetry.space_group_name_H-M   'P 1'
#
loop_
_entity.id
_entity.type
_entity.pdbx_description
1 polymer ?
#
loop_
_entity_poly.entity_id
_entity_poly.type
_entity_poly.pdbx_seq_one_letter_code
_entity_poly.pdbx_strand_id
1 'polypeptide(L)'
;MHCTCRTLLSSVFAAPLARSTTSIPPTFLAPALALNHTTSFSTSTRQHARKDGNPARGVSALRRTGLKKQILSITAAELPKPVLDPSRRSQVEVDEDHGLWAFFPSDRKSMATPEELVQHGRSWDMRELRHKDWDDLHRLWWVCIKEKNRLLTYKLERERVKNVYGQYESDQREDEIKKTMKRIKQVLTERWYTWENARQDAMQDEEINMYADLDAGEPAYLPKEEVTNLPPPSEASRPEVRA
;
A
#
# COMPACT_ATOMS: atom_id res chain seq x y z
N MET A 1 -15.15 6.17 25.25
CA MET A 1 -14.63 6.89 26.43
C MET A 1 -15.18 8.31 26.40
N HIS A 2 -16.45 8.49 26.80
CA HIS A 2 -17.12 9.79 26.82
C HIS A 2 -17.04 10.33 28.24
N CYS A 3 -16.19 11.33 28.45
CA CYS A 3 -16.04 12.00 29.73
C CYS A 3 -16.82 13.31 29.67
N THR A 4 -17.99 13.34 30.31
CA THR A 4 -18.78 14.57 30.51
C THR A 4 -18.43 15.14 31.88
N CYS A 5 -17.46 16.06 31.93
CA CYS A 5 -17.21 16.86 33.13
C CYS A 5 -18.25 17.99 33.21
N ARG A 6 -19.17 17.83 34.16
CA ARG A 6 -20.20 18.78 34.54
C ARG A 6 -19.59 19.76 35.55
N THR A 7 -19.31 20.99 35.15
CA THR A 7 -18.86 22.04 36.08
C THR A 7 -20.06 22.75 36.68
N LEU A 8 -20.18 22.62 38.00
CA LEU A 8 -21.01 23.43 38.87
C LEU A 8 -20.34 24.80 39.10
N LEU A 9 -21.19 25.80 39.37
CA LEU A 9 -20.94 27.12 39.98
C LEU A 9 -21.26 28.32 39.07
N SER A 10 -22.45 28.87 39.26
CA SER A 10 -22.66 30.25 39.72
C SER A 10 -24.14 30.63 39.62
N SER A 11 -24.85 30.57 40.75
CA SER A 11 -26.13 31.26 40.90
C SER A 11 -26.02 32.18 42.11
N VAL A 12 -25.65 33.42 41.85
CA VAL A 12 -25.67 34.51 42.81
C VAL A 12 -26.94 35.31 42.55
N PHE A 13 -27.82 35.28 43.54
CA PHE A 13 -28.98 36.15 43.81
C PHE A 13 -29.84 36.64 42.63
N ALA A 14 -30.97 35.97 42.43
CA ALA A 14 -32.16 36.59 41.87
C ALA A 14 -33.38 36.03 42.62
N ALA A 15 -33.86 36.76 43.61
CA ALA A 15 -35.15 36.50 44.24
C ALA A 15 -36.23 37.30 43.49
N PRO A 16 -37.25 36.66 42.90
CA PRO A 16 -38.50 37.32 42.61
C PRO A 16 -39.48 37.06 43.76
N LEU A 17 -39.69 38.15 44.50
CA LEU A 17 -40.88 38.54 45.26
C LEU A 17 -42.04 37.54 45.27
N ALA A 18 -42.28 36.98 46.46
CA ALA A 18 -43.55 36.36 46.81
C ALA A 18 -44.69 37.35 46.57
N ARG A 19 -45.74 36.86 45.89
CA ARG A 19 -47.00 37.57 45.71
C ARG A 19 -47.76 37.55 47.04
N SER A 20 -47.38 38.43 47.95
CA SER A 20 -48.12 38.65 49.19
C SER A 20 -49.47 39.28 48.87
N THR A 21 -50.52 38.69 49.41
CA THR A 21 -51.89 39.18 49.39
C THR A 21 -51.93 40.63 49.88
N THR A 22 -52.61 41.48 49.13
CA THR A 22 -52.77 42.91 49.40
C THR A 22 -53.59 43.12 50.68
N SER A 23 -52.91 43.27 51.81
CA SER A 23 -53.44 43.98 52.97
C SER A 23 -53.10 45.46 52.79
N ILE A 24 -54.11 46.29 52.61
CA ILE A 24 -53.94 47.75 52.51
C ILE A 24 -53.44 48.24 53.88
N PRO A 25 -52.24 48.85 53.98
CA PRO A 25 -51.77 49.38 55.25
C PRO A 25 -52.62 50.61 55.66
N PRO A 26 -52.82 50.83 56.97
CA PRO A 26 -53.63 51.94 57.46
C PRO A 26 -53.09 53.28 56.95
N THR A 27 -54.01 54.18 56.60
CA THR A 27 -53.79 55.43 55.85
C THR A 27 -52.76 56.39 56.43
N PHE A 28 -52.35 56.23 57.70
CA PHE A 28 -51.35 57.07 58.35
C PHE A 28 -49.89 56.77 57.94
N LEU A 29 -49.60 55.68 57.22
CA LEU A 29 -48.22 55.32 56.82
C LEU A 29 -47.84 55.68 55.37
N ALA A 30 -48.72 56.37 54.62
CA ALA A 30 -48.50 56.73 53.22
C ALA A 30 -47.31 57.71 52.93
N PRO A 31 -46.92 58.66 53.80
CA PRO A 31 -45.90 59.66 53.42
C PRO A 31 -44.46 59.16 53.37
N ALA A 32 -44.13 58.01 53.99
CA ALA A 32 -42.75 57.52 54.12
C ALA A 32 -42.20 56.80 52.87
N LEU A 33 -43.05 56.56 51.87
CA LEU A 33 -42.68 55.83 50.64
C LEU A 33 -42.44 56.74 49.43
N ALA A 34 -42.54 58.06 49.60
CA ALA A 34 -42.36 59.02 48.53
C ALA A 34 -41.03 59.79 48.68
N LEU A 35 -40.17 59.62 47.66
CA LEU A 35 -38.92 60.32 47.32
C LEU A 35 -37.59 59.82 47.92
N ASN A 36 -36.81 59.12 47.08
CA ASN A 36 -35.36 59.07 47.15
C ASN A 36 -34.78 59.55 45.80
N HIS A 37 -34.36 60.82 45.73
CA HIS A 37 -33.49 61.30 44.66
C HIS A 37 -32.04 61.11 45.10
N THR A 38 -31.32 60.12 44.55
CA THR A 38 -29.87 59.97 44.73
C THR A 38 -29.18 60.13 43.38
N THR A 39 -28.46 61.24 43.18
CA THR A 39 -27.55 61.40 42.04
C THR A 39 -26.17 60.89 42.43
N SER A 40 -25.60 59.95 41.68
CA SER A 40 -24.27 59.39 41.94
C SER A 40 -23.17 60.20 41.25
N PHE A 41 -22.18 60.69 42.00
CA PHE A 41 -20.94 61.31 41.50
C PHE A 41 -19.76 60.35 41.73
N SER A 42 -18.92 60.11 40.71
CA SER A 42 -17.75 59.21 40.80
C SER A 42 -16.51 59.89 40.21
N THR A 43 -15.39 59.88 40.95
CA THR A 43 -14.16 60.65 40.68
C THR A 43 -12.98 59.82 40.14
N SER A 44 -13.18 58.55 39.78
CA SER A 44 -12.09 57.73 39.26
C SER A 44 -11.75 58.07 37.80
N THR A 45 -10.49 58.45 37.54
CA THR A 45 -9.95 58.66 36.20
C THR A 45 -10.01 57.35 35.42
N ARG A 46 -10.78 57.32 34.34
CA ARG A 46 -10.94 56.15 33.48
C ARG A 46 -9.58 55.80 32.86
N GLN A 47 -8.95 54.72 33.32
CA GLN A 47 -7.77 54.18 32.65
C GLN A 47 -8.17 53.69 31.25
N HIS A 48 -7.56 54.24 30.20
CA HIS A 48 -7.76 53.75 28.84
C HIS A 48 -7.31 52.28 28.76
N ALA A 49 -8.19 51.40 28.28
CA ALA A 49 -7.89 49.98 28.12
C ALA A 49 -6.64 49.78 27.25
N ARG A 50 -5.62 49.11 27.79
CA ARG A 50 -4.41 48.73 27.05
C ARG A 50 -4.75 47.72 25.93
N LYS A 51 -3.93 47.75 24.87
CA LYS A 51 -3.99 46.80 23.74
C LYS A 51 -3.95 45.35 24.25
N ASP A 52 -4.92 44.54 23.84
CA ASP A 52 -5.02 43.11 24.19
C ASP A 52 -3.76 42.35 23.72
N GLY A 53 -3.08 41.67 24.65
CA GLY A 53 -1.82 40.96 24.40
C GLY A 53 -1.98 39.60 23.72
N ASN A 54 -3.21 39.08 23.58
CA ASN A 54 -3.47 37.84 22.86
C ASN A 54 -3.92 38.12 21.41
N PRO A 55 -3.05 37.94 20.40
CA PRO A 55 -3.39 38.21 19.01
C PRO A 55 -4.45 37.26 18.45
N ALA A 56 -4.53 36.02 18.94
CA ALA A 56 -5.48 34.99 18.47
C ALA A 56 -6.76 34.92 19.30
N ARG A 57 -7.01 35.88 20.22
CA ARG A 57 -8.21 35.89 21.05
C ARG A 57 -9.47 35.90 20.19
N GLY A 58 -10.32 34.90 20.39
CA GLY A 58 -11.61 34.80 19.70
C GLY A 58 -11.51 34.44 18.21
N VAL A 59 -10.35 33.95 17.76
CA VAL A 59 -10.13 33.52 16.36
C VAL A 59 -10.00 32.00 16.31
N SER A 60 -10.86 31.35 15.53
CA SER A 60 -10.84 29.90 15.30
C SER A 60 -11.34 29.56 13.90
N ALA A 61 -10.56 28.80 13.15
CA ALA A 61 -10.88 28.40 11.78
C ALA A 61 -12.07 27.42 11.74
N LEU A 62 -12.07 26.41 12.63
CA LEU A 62 -13.11 25.38 12.69
C LEU A 62 -14.50 25.97 12.99
N ARG A 63 -14.59 26.96 13.89
CA ARG A 63 -15.86 27.61 14.25
C ARG A 63 -16.19 28.80 13.35
N ARG A 64 -15.38 29.07 12.32
CA ARG A 64 -15.57 30.16 11.36
C ARG A 64 -15.80 31.52 12.04
N THR A 65 -15.10 31.80 13.15
CA THR A 65 -15.27 33.07 13.90
C THR A 65 -14.79 34.30 13.12
N GLY A 66 -14.12 34.08 11.98
CA GLY A 66 -13.54 35.12 11.17
C GLY A 66 -12.25 35.67 11.76
N LEU A 67 -11.69 36.65 11.07
CA LEU A 67 -10.51 37.37 11.52
C LEU A 67 -10.88 38.29 12.69
N LYS A 68 -9.94 38.49 13.62
CA LYS A 68 -10.04 39.58 14.61
C LYS A 68 -10.25 40.90 13.84
N LYS A 69 -10.86 41.93 14.46
CA LYS A 69 -11.15 43.27 13.90
C LYS A 69 -9.90 44.04 13.41
N GLN A 70 -9.08 43.41 12.58
CA GLN A 70 -7.89 43.91 11.93
C GLN A 70 -8.30 44.31 10.52
N ILE A 71 -7.81 45.46 10.09
CA ILE A 71 -8.02 45.93 8.73
C ILE A 71 -6.97 45.22 7.88
N LEU A 72 -7.39 44.20 7.12
CA LEU A 72 -6.55 43.55 6.13
C LEU A 72 -6.80 44.17 4.75
N SER A 73 -5.81 44.09 3.87
CA SER A 73 -5.94 44.54 2.47
C SER A 73 -6.92 43.68 1.67
N ILE A 74 -7.12 42.43 2.08
CA ILE A 74 -7.95 41.45 1.37
C ILE A 74 -9.19 41.17 2.21
N THR A 75 -10.36 41.33 1.60
CA THR A 75 -11.63 40.98 2.23
C THR A 75 -11.91 39.49 2.07
N ALA A 76 -12.59 38.89 3.04
CA ALA A 76 -12.98 37.47 2.96
C ALA A 76 -13.98 37.18 1.81
N ALA A 77 -14.61 38.21 1.24
CA ALA A 77 -15.54 38.10 0.13
C ALA A 77 -14.84 37.88 -1.23
N GLU A 78 -13.58 38.29 -1.36
CA GLU A 78 -12.79 38.26 -2.60
C GLU A 78 -11.88 37.03 -2.72
N LEU A 79 -12.14 35.98 -1.94
CA LEU A 79 -11.31 34.77 -1.98
C LEU A 79 -11.50 34.03 -3.32
N PRO A 80 -10.41 33.71 -4.04
CA PRO A 80 -10.49 32.93 -5.27
C PRO A 80 -11.04 31.54 -4.94
N LYS A 81 -12.06 31.11 -5.71
CA LYS A 81 -12.63 29.78 -5.57
C LYS A 81 -11.76 28.80 -6.34
N PRO A 82 -11.18 27.77 -5.68
CA PRO A 82 -10.41 26.76 -6.40
C PRO A 82 -11.32 25.94 -7.32
N VAL A 83 -10.72 25.38 -8.37
CA VAL A 83 -11.42 24.43 -9.25
C VAL A 83 -11.56 23.10 -8.50
N LEU A 84 -12.74 22.89 -7.91
CA LEU A 84 -13.03 21.65 -7.16
C LEU A 84 -13.28 20.48 -8.12
N ASP A 85 -13.96 20.74 -9.24
CA ASP A 85 -14.36 19.73 -10.20
C ASP A 85 -13.14 19.08 -10.86
N PRO A 86 -12.97 17.75 -10.76
CA PRO A 86 -11.82 17.06 -11.33
C PRO A 86 -11.76 17.19 -12.86
N SER A 87 -12.90 17.20 -13.55
CA SER A 87 -12.98 17.35 -15.01
C SER A 87 -12.49 18.70 -15.53
N ARG A 88 -12.44 19.72 -14.67
CA ARG A 88 -11.95 21.06 -15.02
C ARG A 88 -10.46 21.23 -14.69
N ARG A 89 -9.82 20.22 -14.08
CA ARG A 89 -8.38 20.21 -13.82
C ARG A 89 -7.65 19.84 -15.11
N SER A 90 -6.45 20.37 -15.29
CA SER A 90 -5.57 19.95 -16.38
C SER A 90 -5.22 18.46 -16.20
N GLN A 91 -5.41 17.68 -17.24
CA GLN A 91 -5.02 16.27 -17.23
C GLN A 91 -3.50 16.16 -17.33
N VAL A 92 -2.91 15.30 -16.49
CA VAL A 92 -1.47 15.01 -16.55
C VAL A 92 -1.23 14.13 -17.77
N GLU A 93 -0.27 14.53 -18.61
CA GLU A 93 0.23 13.70 -19.70
C GLU A 93 0.99 12.52 -19.10
N VAL A 94 0.53 11.30 -19.37
CA VAL A 94 1.15 10.07 -18.91
C VAL A 94 1.72 9.36 -20.12
N ASP A 95 2.96 8.89 -20.00
CA ASP A 95 3.60 8.09 -21.04
C ASP A 95 2.79 6.82 -21.33
N GLU A 96 2.63 6.52 -22.61
CA GLU A 96 1.88 5.36 -23.08
C GLU A 96 2.63 4.06 -22.80
N ASP A 97 3.97 4.09 -22.88
CA ASP A 97 4.85 2.94 -22.66
C ASP A 97 5.38 2.89 -21.22
N HIS A 98 4.62 3.43 -20.27
CA HIS A 98 4.98 3.40 -18.87
C HIS A 98 4.97 1.97 -18.31
N GLY A 99 6.06 1.55 -17.64
CA GLY A 99 6.20 0.18 -17.13
C GLY A 99 5.12 -0.28 -16.13
N LEU A 100 4.43 0.66 -15.46
CA LEU A 100 3.29 0.32 -14.58
C LEU A 100 2.07 -0.20 -15.36
N TRP A 101 1.96 0.06 -16.66
CA TRP A 101 0.87 -0.48 -17.48
C TRP A 101 0.89 -2.00 -17.54
N ALA A 102 2.04 -2.64 -17.30
CA ALA A 102 2.16 -4.10 -17.24
C ALA A 102 1.33 -4.75 -16.11
N PHE A 103 0.93 -3.99 -15.08
CA PHE A 103 0.04 -4.47 -14.01
C PHE A 103 -1.44 -4.43 -14.39
N PHE A 104 -1.78 -3.84 -15.52
CA PHE A 104 -3.16 -3.66 -15.99
C PHE A 104 -3.43 -4.52 -17.24
N PRO A 105 -4.69 -4.74 -17.61
CA PRO A 105 -5.04 -5.31 -18.91
C PRO A 105 -4.60 -4.39 -20.06
N SER A 106 -4.51 -4.94 -21.28
CA SER A 106 -4.20 -4.18 -22.50
C SER A 106 -5.12 -2.98 -22.72
N ASP A 107 -6.39 -3.10 -22.30
CA ASP A 107 -7.43 -2.09 -22.47
C ASP A 107 -7.28 -0.88 -21.53
N ARG A 108 -6.20 -0.83 -20.72
CA ARG A 108 -5.96 0.18 -19.68
C ARG A 108 -7.09 0.30 -18.65
N LYS A 109 -7.93 -0.74 -18.52
CA LYS A 109 -8.96 -0.89 -17.49
C LYS A 109 -8.30 -1.20 -16.14
N SER A 110 -9.00 -0.95 -15.03
CA SER A 110 -8.47 -1.28 -13.69
C SER A 110 -8.33 -2.78 -13.45
N MET A 111 -9.23 -3.59 -14.02
CA MET A 111 -9.22 -5.04 -13.97
C MET A 111 -9.74 -5.66 -15.27
N ALA A 112 -9.38 -6.92 -15.50
CA ALA A 112 -9.95 -7.74 -16.56
C ALA A 112 -11.39 -8.18 -16.22
N THR A 113 -12.19 -8.45 -17.26
CA THR A 113 -13.54 -9.01 -17.10
C THR A 113 -13.48 -10.50 -16.73
N PRO A 114 -14.51 -11.08 -16.09
CA PRO A 114 -14.54 -12.52 -15.82
C PRO A 114 -14.39 -13.37 -17.09
N GLU A 115 -14.97 -12.91 -18.20
CA GLU A 115 -14.84 -13.57 -19.50
C GLU A 115 -13.39 -13.62 -19.99
N GLU A 116 -12.66 -12.50 -19.91
CA GLU A 116 -11.22 -12.43 -20.22
C GLU A 116 -10.37 -13.29 -19.27
N LEU A 117 -10.76 -13.40 -18.00
CA LEU A 117 -10.05 -14.22 -17.02
C LEU A 117 -10.20 -15.72 -17.31
N VAL A 118 -11.39 -16.17 -17.70
CA VAL A 118 -11.68 -17.56 -18.09
C VAL A 118 -10.98 -17.95 -19.39
N GLN A 119 -10.74 -17.00 -20.28
CA GLN A 119 -9.99 -17.20 -21.52
C GLN A 119 -8.48 -17.41 -21.24
N HIS A 120 -8.14 -18.52 -20.61
CA HIS A 120 -6.77 -19.01 -20.46
C HIS A 120 -6.69 -20.49 -20.86
N GLY A 121 -5.50 -20.89 -21.33
CA GLY A 121 -5.23 -22.29 -21.66
C GLY A 121 -4.86 -23.12 -20.43
N ARG A 122 -4.51 -24.38 -20.66
CA ARG A 122 -3.96 -25.27 -19.63
C ARG A 122 -2.57 -24.85 -19.18
N SER A 123 -2.17 -25.27 -17.99
CA SER A 123 -0.77 -25.26 -17.56
C SER A 123 0.13 -26.17 -18.41
N TRP A 124 1.40 -25.74 -18.56
CA TRP A 124 2.52 -26.49 -19.14
C TRP A 124 2.76 -27.81 -18.43
N ASP A 125 2.87 -28.91 -19.17
CA ASP A 125 3.20 -30.22 -18.60
C ASP A 125 4.72 -30.39 -18.39
N MET A 126 5.12 -31.25 -17.46
CA MET A 126 6.54 -31.50 -17.17
C MET A 126 7.28 -32.05 -18.38
N ARG A 127 6.63 -32.92 -19.16
CA ARG A 127 7.22 -33.52 -20.36
C ARG A 127 7.58 -32.44 -21.39
N GLU A 128 6.75 -31.42 -21.52
CA GLU A 128 6.98 -30.30 -22.44
C GLU A 128 8.14 -29.43 -21.96
N LEU A 129 8.18 -29.12 -20.66
CA LEU A 129 9.22 -28.30 -20.06
C LEU A 129 10.61 -28.97 -20.08
N ARG A 130 10.68 -30.30 -20.07
CA ARG A 130 11.96 -31.04 -20.18
C ARG A 130 12.67 -30.83 -21.50
N HIS A 131 11.97 -30.48 -22.57
CA HIS A 131 12.55 -30.21 -23.89
C HIS A 131 12.98 -28.76 -24.08
N LYS A 132 12.92 -27.93 -23.04
CA LYS A 132 13.25 -26.49 -23.10
C LYS A 132 14.59 -26.16 -22.45
N ASP A 133 15.30 -25.20 -23.02
CA ASP A 133 16.59 -24.74 -22.50
C ASP A 133 16.43 -23.95 -21.20
N TRP A 134 17.53 -23.74 -20.48
CA TRP A 134 17.52 -23.00 -19.22
C TRP A 134 17.03 -21.55 -19.40
N ASP A 135 17.49 -20.86 -20.45
CA ASP A 135 17.11 -19.48 -20.74
C ASP A 135 15.60 -19.35 -21.00
N ASP A 136 15.03 -20.28 -21.76
CA ASP A 136 13.59 -20.29 -22.06
C ASP A 136 12.75 -20.55 -20.81
N LEU A 137 13.18 -21.49 -19.95
CA LEU A 137 12.51 -21.74 -18.66
C LEU A 137 12.59 -20.51 -17.75
N HIS A 138 13.72 -19.81 -17.74
CA HIS A 138 13.90 -18.60 -16.93
C HIS A 138 13.04 -17.44 -17.45
N ARG A 139 12.95 -17.25 -18.77
CA ARG A 139 12.05 -16.26 -19.39
C ARG A 139 10.58 -16.58 -19.08
N LEU A 140 10.18 -17.84 -19.25
CA LEU A 140 8.84 -18.31 -18.94
C LEU A 140 8.48 -18.08 -17.46
N TRP A 141 9.42 -18.35 -16.55
CA TRP A 141 9.25 -18.09 -15.12
C TRP A 141 8.92 -16.62 -14.84
N TRP A 142 9.62 -15.67 -15.48
CA TRP A 142 9.32 -14.25 -15.33
C TRP A 142 7.98 -13.84 -15.92
N VAL A 143 7.57 -14.45 -17.04
CA VAL A 143 6.21 -14.25 -17.59
C VAL A 143 5.16 -14.71 -16.58
N CYS A 144 5.33 -15.87 -15.96
CA CYS A 144 4.44 -16.37 -14.91
C CYS A 144 4.37 -15.42 -13.70
N ILE A 145 5.51 -14.87 -13.26
CA ILE A 145 5.54 -13.90 -12.15
C ILE A 145 4.80 -12.62 -12.50
N LYS A 146 5.04 -12.05 -13.69
CA LYS A 146 4.34 -10.84 -14.14
C LYS A 146 2.83 -11.06 -14.16
N GLU A 147 2.41 -12.21 -14.68
CA GLU A 147 0.99 -12.58 -14.71
C GLU A 147 0.40 -12.74 -13.31
N LYS A 148 1.11 -13.41 -12.41
CA LYS A 148 0.69 -13.56 -11.01
C LYS A 148 0.57 -12.19 -10.33
N ASN A 149 1.52 -11.29 -10.54
CA ASN A 149 1.48 -9.93 -9.97
C ASN A 149 0.27 -9.14 -10.50
N ARG A 150 -0.04 -9.28 -11.77
CA ARG A 150 -1.24 -8.68 -12.38
C ARG A 150 -2.54 -9.20 -11.73
N LEU A 151 -2.65 -10.52 -11.50
CA LEU A 151 -3.80 -11.10 -10.79
C LEU A 151 -3.90 -10.61 -9.34
N LEU A 152 -2.77 -10.42 -8.65
CA LEU A 152 -2.75 -9.84 -7.29
C LEU A 152 -3.23 -8.39 -7.28
N THR A 153 -2.86 -7.60 -8.28
CA THR A 153 -3.39 -6.24 -8.46
C THR A 153 -4.91 -6.25 -8.63
N TYR A 154 -5.44 -7.18 -9.43
CA TYR A 154 -6.88 -7.32 -9.60
C TYR A 154 -7.59 -7.73 -8.32
N LYS A 155 -6.99 -8.65 -7.55
CA LYS A 155 -7.53 -9.07 -6.25
C LYS A 155 -7.64 -7.89 -5.28
N LEU A 156 -6.59 -7.09 -5.15
CA LEU A 156 -6.59 -5.91 -4.26
C LEU A 156 -7.62 -4.86 -4.67
N GLU A 157 -7.69 -4.56 -5.97
CA GLU A 157 -8.66 -3.58 -6.45
C GLU A 157 -10.10 -4.15 -6.33
N ARG A 158 -10.31 -5.47 -6.44
CA ARG A 158 -11.60 -6.13 -6.22
C ARG A 158 -12.05 -5.97 -4.77
N GLU A 159 -11.15 -6.23 -3.83
CA GLU A 159 -11.39 -6.03 -2.40
C GLU A 159 -11.73 -4.57 -2.09
N ARG A 160 -11.04 -3.62 -2.73
CA ARG A 160 -11.31 -2.18 -2.58
C ARG A 160 -12.68 -1.76 -3.11
N VAL A 161 -13.04 -2.20 -4.32
CA VAL A 161 -14.32 -1.90 -4.97
C VAL A 161 -15.47 -2.70 -4.35
N LYS A 162 -15.15 -3.75 -3.58
CA LYS A 162 -16.10 -4.75 -3.04
C LYS A 162 -16.92 -5.43 -4.13
N ASN A 163 -16.27 -5.70 -5.26
CA ASN A 163 -16.91 -6.43 -6.35
C ASN A 163 -16.95 -7.93 -6.01
N VAL A 164 -18.11 -8.56 -6.20
CA VAL A 164 -18.36 -9.97 -5.82
C VAL A 164 -17.91 -10.94 -6.92
N TYR A 165 -17.81 -10.47 -8.18
CA TYR A 165 -17.59 -11.33 -9.35
C TYR A 165 -16.11 -11.40 -9.77
N GLY A 166 -15.73 -12.51 -10.42
CA GLY A 166 -14.40 -12.70 -11.01
C GLY A 166 -13.35 -13.35 -10.07
N GLN A 167 -13.70 -13.61 -8.81
CA GLN A 167 -12.77 -14.19 -7.83
C GLN A 167 -12.39 -15.61 -8.17
N TYR A 168 -13.40 -16.44 -8.45
CA TYR A 168 -13.19 -17.82 -8.80
C TYR A 168 -12.35 -17.97 -10.07
N GLU A 169 -12.66 -17.19 -11.10
CA GLU A 169 -11.98 -17.19 -12.39
C GLU A 169 -10.51 -16.75 -12.26
N SER A 170 -10.26 -15.73 -11.45
CA SER A 170 -8.91 -15.26 -11.14
C SER A 170 -8.11 -16.31 -10.38
N ASP A 171 -8.72 -16.98 -9.41
CA ASP A 171 -8.06 -18.00 -8.59
C ASP A 171 -7.72 -19.25 -9.41
N GLN A 172 -8.62 -19.70 -10.30
CA GLN A 172 -8.35 -20.80 -11.25
C GLN A 172 -7.13 -20.50 -12.14
N ARG A 173 -7.08 -19.28 -12.70
CA ARG A 173 -5.94 -18.84 -13.51
C ARG A 173 -4.65 -18.77 -12.69
N GLU A 174 -4.73 -18.26 -11.46
CA GLU A 174 -3.58 -18.24 -10.55
C GLU A 174 -3.07 -19.65 -10.25
N ASP A 175 -3.97 -20.62 -10.07
CA ASP A 175 -3.63 -22.02 -9.81
C ASP A 175 -2.95 -22.68 -11.00
N GLU A 176 -3.41 -22.42 -12.23
CA GLU A 176 -2.71 -22.89 -13.44
C GLU A 176 -1.29 -22.32 -13.52
N ILE A 177 -1.09 -21.04 -13.22
CA ILE A 177 0.25 -20.41 -13.18
C ILE A 177 1.11 -21.01 -12.06
N LYS A 178 0.55 -21.26 -10.88
CA LYS A 178 1.28 -21.92 -9.78
C LYS A 178 1.71 -23.33 -10.17
N LYS A 179 0.86 -24.08 -10.89
CA LYS A 179 1.20 -25.42 -11.42
C LYS A 179 2.37 -25.34 -12.40
N THR A 180 2.39 -24.39 -13.33
CA THR A 180 3.52 -24.23 -14.26
C THR A 180 4.82 -23.92 -13.52
N MET A 181 4.79 -22.96 -12.59
CA MET A 181 5.96 -22.60 -11.79
C MET A 181 6.49 -23.79 -10.98
N LYS A 182 5.59 -24.57 -10.34
CA LYS A 182 5.99 -25.78 -9.61
C LYS A 182 6.67 -26.81 -10.52
N ARG A 183 6.14 -27.03 -11.73
CA ARG A 183 6.70 -27.96 -12.71
C ARG A 183 8.05 -27.47 -13.25
N ILE A 184 8.24 -26.17 -13.48
CA ILE A 184 9.55 -25.60 -13.86
C ILE A 184 10.58 -25.91 -12.77
N LYS A 185 10.25 -25.64 -11.50
CA LYS A 185 11.15 -25.96 -10.37
C LYS A 185 11.48 -27.44 -10.34
N GLN A 186 10.49 -28.31 -10.50
CA GLN A 186 10.68 -29.75 -10.52
C GLN A 186 11.62 -30.20 -11.64
N VAL A 187 11.42 -29.71 -12.88
CA VAL A 187 12.28 -30.07 -14.02
C VAL A 187 13.73 -29.63 -13.80
N LEU A 188 13.95 -28.44 -13.25
CA LEU A 188 15.30 -27.96 -12.94
C LEU A 188 15.96 -28.81 -11.84
N THR A 189 15.21 -29.20 -10.82
CA THR A 189 15.68 -30.09 -9.76
C THR A 189 15.98 -31.50 -10.29
N GLU A 190 15.11 -32.06 -11.13
CA GLU A 190 15.32 -33.34 -11.81
C GLU A 190 16.62 -33.31 -12.63
N ARG A 191 16.83 -32.26 -13.44
CA ARG A 191 18.05 -32.10 -14.25
C ARG A 191 19.32 -32.10 -13.41
N TRP A 192 19.31 -31.37 -12.29
CA TRP A 192 20.47 -31.32 -11.41
C TRP A 192 20.80 -32.68 -10.82
N TYR A 193 19.80 -33.41 -10.32
CA TYR A 193 20.00 -34.76 -9.80
C TYR A 193 20.43 -35.75 -10.88
N THR A 194 19.84 -35.69 -12.08
CA THR A 194 20.26 -36.57 -13.18
C THR A 194 21.68 -36.30 -13.62
N TRP A 195 22.10 -35.03 -13.65
CA TRP A 195 23.46 -34.64 -13.99
C TRP A 195 24.46 -35.09 -12.92
N GLU A 196 24.15 -34.89 -11.64
CA GLU A 196 25.03 -35.29 -10.54
C GLU A 196 25.17 -36.82 -10.48
N ASN A 197 24.09 -37.57 -10.65
CA ASN A 197 24.14 -39.03 -10.73
C ASN A 197 24.97 -39.49 -11.93
N ALA A 198 24.71 -38.95 -13.13
CA ALA A 198 25.47 -39.29 -14.33
C ALA A 198 26.96 -38.95 -14.18
N ARG A 199 27.29 -37.85 -13.50
CA ARG A 199 28.66 -37.47 -13.18
C ARG A 199 29.33 -38.47 -12.24
N GLN A 200 28.63 -38.93 -11.19
CA GLN A 200 29.15 -39.94 -10.26
C GLN A 200 29.35 -41.29 -10.94
N ASP A 201 28.41 -41.70 -11.78
CA ASP A 201 28.53 -42.92 -12.59
C ASP A 201 29.71 -42.83 -13.56
N ALA A 202 29.88 -41.67 -14.21
CA ALA A 202 31.01 -41.42 -15.12
C ALA A 202 32.37 -41.36 -14.40
N MET A 203 32.42 -41.01 -13.11
CA MET A 203 33.66 -41.10 -12.32
C MET A 203 34.03 -42.55 -11.98
N GLN A 204 33.06 -43.46 -11.96
CA GLN A 204 33.27 -44.88 -11.68
C GLN A 204 33.50 -45.69 -12.97
N ASP A 205 33.03 -45.21 -14.11
CA ASP A 205 33.16 -45.89 -15.40
C ASP A 205 34.56 -45.73 -16.00
N GLU A 206 35.22 -46.85 -16.29
CA GLU A 206 36.54 -46.89 -16.92
C GLU A 206 36.50 -46.40 -18.38
N GLU A 207 35.32 -46.40 -19.01
CA GLU A 207 35.15 -45.94 -20.39
C GLU A 207 35.14 -44.41 -20.52
N ILE A 208 35.02 -43.66 -19.43
CA ILE A 208 34.80 -42.22 -19.48
C ILE A 208 36.01 -41.49 -18.89
N ASN A 209 36.71 -40.73 -19.72
CA ASN A 209 37.76 -39.83 -19.26
C ASN A 209 37.17 -38.46 -18.91
N MET A 210 36.90 -38.23 -17.61
CA MET A 210 36.33 -36.99 -17.09
C MET A 210 37.22 -35.75 -17.22
N TYR A 211 38.52 -35.94 -17.51
CA TYR A 211 39.52 -34.88 -17.63
C TYR A 211 40.06 -34.73 -19.04
N ALA A 212 39.40 -35.32 -20.05
CA ALA A 212 39.81 -35.18 -21.43
C ALA A 212 39.73 -33.72 -21.90
N ASP A 213 40.83 -33.21 -22.45
CA ASP A 213 40.88 -31.88 -23.04
C ASP A 213 40.28 -31.94 -24.45
N LEU A 214 38.98 -31.63 -24.56
CA LEU A 214 38.25 -31.65 -25.83
C LEU A 214 38.86 -30.70 -26.88
N ASP A 215 39.42 -29.57 -26.45
CA ASP A 215 40.07 -28.60 -27.34
C ASP A 215 41.41 -29.11 -27.89
N ALA A 216 42.07 -30.03 -27.17
CA ALA A 216 43.27 -30.73 -27.63
C ALA A 216 42.94 -31.95 -28.51
N GLY A 217 41.65 -32.28 -28.69
CA GLY A 217 41.18 -33.41 -29.48
C GLY A 217 41.23 -34.75 -28.77
N GLU A 218 41.35 -34.76 -27.44
CA GLU A 218 41.31 -36.00 -26.66
C GLU A 218 39.87 -36.55 -26.59
N PRO A 219 39.66 -37.85 -26.86
CA PRO A 219 38.33 -38.45 -26.77
C PRO A 219 37.92 -38.64 -25.30
N ALA A 220 36.75 -38.09 -24.93
CA ALA A 220 36.19 -38.27 -23.59
C ALA A 220 35.59 -39.67 -23.34
N TYR A 221 35.28 -40.40 -24.41
CA TYR A 221 34.76 -41.77 -24.37
C TYR A 221 35.78 -42.73 -24.98
N LEU A 222 36.19 -43.73 -24.20
CA LEU A 222 37.15 -44.76 -24.53
C LEU A 222 36.47 -46.13 -24.41
N PRO A 223 36.08 -46.77 -25.52
CA PRO A 223 35.51 -48.11 -25.47
C PRO A 223 36.43 -49.09 -24.72
N LYS A 224 35.87 -49.98 -23.89
CA LYS A 224 36.62 -50.95 -23.07
C LYS A 224 37.70 -51.73 -23.83
N GLU A 225 37.46 -52.04 -25.10
CA GLU A 225 38.41 -52.76 -25.96
C GLU A 225 39.73 -51.99 -26.15
N GLU A 226 39.68 -50.66 -26.22
CA GLU A 226 40.88 -49.81 -26.38
C GLU A 226 41.59 -49.59 -25.04
N VAL A 227 40.85 -49.54 -23.92
CA VAL A 227 41.40 -49.42 -22.56
C VAL A 227 42.30 -50.62 -22.21
N THR A 228 41.88 -51.84 -22.58
CA THR A 228 42.67 -53.07 -22.31
C THR A 228 43.95 -53.19 -23.13
N ASN A 229 44.04 -52.49 -24.26
CA ASN A 229 45.20 -52.49 -25.15
C ASN A 229 46.22 -51.40 -24.80
N LEU A 230 45.87 -50.48 -23.89
CA LEU A 230 46.78 -49.48 -23.36
C LEU A 230 47.68 -50.08 -22.28
N PRO A 231 49.00 -49.84 -22.30
CA PRO A 231 49.89 -50.27 -21.22
C PRO A 231 49.43 -49.66 -19.89
N PRO A 232 49.59 -50.36 -18.76
CA PRO A 232 49.14 -49.87 -17.47
C PRO A 232 49.74 -48.48 -17.20
N PRO A 233 48.93 -47.51 -16.72
CA PRO A 233 49.37 -46.13 -16.56
C PRO A 233 50.57 -46.08 -15.60
N SER A 234 51.63 -45.37 -15.99
CA SER A 234 52.76 -45.11 -15.09
C SER A 234 52.27 -44.26 -13.90
N GLU A 235 52.75 -44.55 -12.69
CA GLU A 235 52.32 -43.90 -11.43
C GLU A 235 52.45 -42.36 -11.42
N ALA A 236 53.08 -41.77 -12.43
CA ALA A 236 53.38 -40.34 -12.53
C ALA A 236 52.20 -39.46 -12.94
N SER A 237 51.09 -40.01 -13.46
CA SER A 237 49.94 -39.22 -13.96
C SER A 237 48.73 -39.18 -13.02
N ARG A 238 48.78 -39.81 -11.84
CA ARG A 238 47.76 -39.63 -10.80
C ARG A 238 48.00 -38.30 -10.07
N PRO A 239 47.13 -37.28 -10.18
CA PRO A 239 47.27 -36.08 -9.37
C PRO A 239 47.06 -36.42 -7.89
N GLU A 240 47.93 -35.91 -7.02
CA GLU A 240 47.78 -35.99 -5.56
C GLU A 240 46.41 -35.45 -5.15
N VAL A 241 45.60 -36.32 -4.53
CA VAL A 241 44.37 -35.92 -3.86
C VAL A 241 44.76 -35.10 -2.63
N ARG A 242 44.77 -33.78 -2.76
CA ARG A 242 44.93 -32.87 -1.62
C ARG A 242 43.65 -32.89 -0.79
N ALA A 243 43.78 -33.35 0.45
CA ALA A 243 42.74 -33.35 1.49
C ALA A 243 42.37 -31.93 1.96
#